data_AF-E4WTE8-F1
#
_entry.id   AF-E4WTE8-F1
#
_cell.length_a   1.000
_cell.length_b   1.000
_cell.length_c   1.000
_cell.angle_alpha   90.00
_cell.angle_beta   90.00
_cell.angle_gamma   90.00
#
_symmetry.space_group_name_H-M   'P 1'
#
loop_
_entity.id
_entity.type
_entity.pdbx_description
1 polymer ?
#
loop_
_entity_poly.entity_id
_entity_poly.type
_entity_poly.pdbx_seq_one_letter_code
_entity_poly.pdbx_strand_id
1 'polypeptide(L)'
;MISMLITSVVTALDYFLNIPESFAEISNSTTTSLIDSVMLPTATHLEPPSLSSLFLSLPIFCFAYQGHLASVKIYRRIERPKKYPLISAGAFLTAFLCYNFVGTFVLLCFGSSVNPDFLMSYPNHSFIIAFARIGTLGSVTGAYPVFALTARKLISEDTHFLFRFAFASCFFAVCLIGAIYCPSYDVVSGLIGSFAGLIMFVIPGVMMIVAYSNRKCYRAYLGAFFATFGSFLFVFSFIYNLLYR
;
A
#
# COMPACT_ATOMS: atom_id res chain seq x y z
N MET A 1 16.35 -5.04 -16.29
CA MET A 1 15.62 -3.84 -15.83
C MET A 1 15.43 -3.82 -14.31
N ILE A 2 14.96 -4.90 -13.68
CA ILE A 2 14.87 -5.01 -12.19
C ILE A 2 16.26 -5.02 -11.54
N SER A 3 17.22 -5.75 -12.10
CA SER A 3 18.63 -5.73 -11.63
C SER A 3 19.25 -4.33 -11.70
N MET A 4 18.94 -3.52 -12.72
CA MET A 4 19.46 -2.14 -12.83
C MET A 4 18.82 -1.18 -11.83
N LEU A 5 17.56 -1.43 -11.44
CA LEU A 5 16.87 -0.65 -10.41
C LEU A 5 17.44 -0.94 -9.01
N ILE A 6 17.77 -2.21 -8.74
CA ILE A 6 18.41 -2.62 -7.48
C ILE A 6 19.82 -2.03 -7.42
N THR A 7 20.61 -2.12 -8.50
CA THR A 7 21.95 -1.54 -8.53
C THR A 7 21.93 -0.01 -8.43
N SER A 8 20.94 0.69 -9.02
CA SER A 8 20.83 2.15 -8.89
C SER A 8 20.42 2.60 -7.49
N VAL A 9 19.65 1.80 -6.75
CA VAL A 9 19.27 2.09 -5.36
C VAL A 9 20.46 1.85 -4.43
N VAL A 10 21.25 0.80 -4.67
CA VAL A 10 22.48 0.51 -3.90
C VAL A 10 23.55 1.57 -4.13
N THR A 11 23.79 2.00 -5.38
CA THR A 11 24.78 3.07 -5.66
C THR A 11 24.33 4.45 -5.19
N ALA A 12 23.02 4.73 -5.17
CA ALA A 12 22.50 5.95 -4.56
C ALA A 12 22.68 5.97 -3.05
N LEU A 13 22.60 4.81 -2.37
CA LEU A 13 22.86 4.69 -0.94
C LEU A 13 24.35 4.90 -0.60
N ASP A 14 25.27 4.34 -1.38
CA ASP A 14 26.72 4.56 -1.20
C ASP A 14 27.12 6.02 -1.46
N TYR A 15 26.54 6.67 -2.46
CA TYR A 15 26.82 8.07 -2.79
C TYR A 15 26.29 9.05 -1.73
N PHE A 16 25.14 8.75 -1.12
CA PHE A 16 24.53 9.61 -0.09
C PHE A 16 25.14 9.43 1.31
N LEU A 17 25.69 8.26 1.61
CA LEU A 17 26.14 7.96 2.97
C LEU A 17 27.57 8.42 3.27
N ASN A 18 28.41 8.73 2.27
CA ASN A 18 29.81 9.20 2.36
C ASN A 18 30.35 9.36 3.79
N ILE A 19 30.54 8.23 4.49
CA ILE A 19 30.87 8.22 5.91
C ILE A 19 32.33 8.63 6.01
N PRO A 20 32.66 9.80 6.58
CA PRO A 20 34.05 10.17 6.77
C PRO A 20 34.64 9.27 7.86
N GLU A 21 35.82 8.70 7.62
CA GLU A 21 36.58 7.89 8.60
C GLU A 21 36.86 8.65 9.93
N SER A 22 36.66 9.96 9.98
CA SER A 22 36.84 10.78 11.18
C SER A 22 35.70 10.70 12.21
N PHE A 23 34.56 10.06 11.90
CA PHE A 23 33.48 9.87 12.87
C PHE A 23 33.68 8.66 13.80
N ALA A 24 34.73 7.86 13.56
CA ALA A 24 35.06 6.67 14.36
C ALA A 24 35.71 7.01 15.73
N GLU A 25 36.30 8.19 15.91
CA GLU A 25 37.04 8.52 17.15
C GLU A 25 36.25 9.35 18.18
N ILE A 26 35.16 10.02 17.80
CA ILE A 26 34.39 10.89 18.72
C ILE A 26 33.26 10.10 19.44
N SER A 27 33.02 8.84 19.05
CA SER A 27 31.95 7.99 19.59
C SER A 27 32.32 7.15 20.83
N ASN A 28 33.44 7.44 21.51
CA ASN A 28 34.02 6.49 22.47
C ASN A 28 33.74 6.74 23.96
N SER A 29 32.86 7.65 24.38
CA SER A 29 32.61 7.78 25.83
C SER A 29 31.22 8.15 26.33
N THR A 30 30.28 8.62 25.51
CA THR A 30 28.98 9.07 26.08
C THR A 30 27.73 8.76 25.26
N THR A 31 27.86 8.34 24.00
CA THR A 31 26.71 8.07 23.10
C THR A 31 26.40 6.59 22.92
N THR A 32 27.32 5.71 23.31
CA THR A 32 27.26 4.27 23.07
C THR A 32 26.10 3.60 23.83
N SER A 33 25.72 4.08 25.02
CA SER A 33 24.61 3.45 25.78
C SER A 33 23.20 3.80 25.29
N LEU A 34 23.01 4.93 24.60
CA LEU A 34 21.69 5.36 24.12
C LEU A 34 21.43 4.97 22.66
N ILE A 35 22.47 4.74 21.86
CA ILE A 35 22.36 4.34 20.45
C ILE A 35 22.33 2.81 20.31
N ASP A 36 23.08 2.07 21.15
CA ASP A 36 23.10 0.60 21.11
C ASP A 36 21.74 -0.03 21.48
N SER A 37 20.86 0.71 22.14
CA SER A 37 19.50 0.25 22.46
C SER A 37 18.47 0.58 21.37
N VAL A 38 18.81 1.41 20.37
CA VAL A 38 17.83 1.99 19.43
C VAL A 38 18.00 1.55 17.98
N MET A 39 19.19 1.24 17.46
CA MET A 39 19.33 0.91 16.03
C MET A 39 20.54 0.01 15.72
N LEU A 40 20.34 -1.31 15.73
CA LEU A 40 20.67 -2.23 14.63
C LEU A 40 20.52 -3.69 15.11
N PRO A 41 19.48 -4.42 14.73
CA PRO A 41 19.52 -5.86 14.79
C PRO A 41 20.43 -6.38 13.67
N THR A 42 21.24 -7.38 14.02
CA THR A 42 22.13 -8.16 13.16
C THR A 42 21.45 -8.51 11.82
N ALA A 43 22.20 -8.35 10.71
CA ALA A 43 21.75 -8.72 9.37
C ALA A 43 21.34 -10.19 9.31
N THR A 44 20.04 -10.46 9.41
CA THR A 44 19.49 -11.80 9.19
C THR A 44 19.46 -12.08 7.69
N HIS A 45 19.92 -13.25 7.28
CA HIS A 45 19.73 -13.76 5.92
C HIS A 45 18.24 -13.69 5.53
N LEU A 46 17.89 -12.83 4.58
CA LEU A 46 16.56 -12.82 3.97
C LEU A 46 16.46 -14.03 3.04
N GLU A 47 15.51 -14.91 3.31
CA GLU A 47 15.23 -16.05 2.45
C GLU A 47 14.74 -15.55 1.07
N PRO A 48 15.17 -16.16 -0.05
CA PRO A 48 14.74 -15.74 -1.37
C PRO A 48 13.20 -15.80 -1.49
N PRO A 49 12.57 -14.77 -2.07
CA PRO A 49 11.11 -14.72 -2.12
C PRO A 49 10.55 -15.86 -2.98
N SER A 50 9.65 -16.65 -2.39
CA SER A 50 8.90 -17.66 -3.13
C SER A 50 7.91 -16.99 -4.09
N LEU A 51 7.60 -17.67 -5.20
CA LEU A 51 6.64 -17.19 -6.20
C LEU A 51 5.22 -17.02 -5.61
N SER A 52 4.84 -17.88 -4.65
CA SER A 52 3.63 -17.72 -3.86
C SER A 52 3.65 -16.43 -3.02
N SER A 53 4.77 -16.13 -2.35
CA SER A 53 4.91 -14.91 -1.55
C SER A 53 4.74 -13.66 -2.41
N LEU A 54 5.31 -13.65 -3.63
CA LEU A 54 5.13 -12.54 -4.58
C LEU A 54 3.66 -12.33 -4.94
N PHE A 55 2.94 -13.40 -5.28
CA PHE A 55 1.52 -13.30 -5.63
C PHE A 55 0.62 -12.90 -4.45
N LEU A 56 1.01 -13.24 -3.22
CA LEU A 56 0.30 -12.80 -2.02
C LEU A 56 0.56 -11.34 -1.67
N SER A 57 1.73 -10.80 -2.00
CA SER A 57 2.04 -9.38 -1.80
C SER A 57 1.41 -8.46 -2.84
N LEU A 58 1.16 -8.94 -4.08
CA LEU A 58 0.59 -8.12 -5.16
C LEU A 58 -0.74 -7.43 -4.81
N PRO A 59 -1.72 -8.09 -4.17
CA PRO A 59 -2.93 -7.45 -3.66
C PRO A 59 -2.66 -6.28 -2.71
N ILE A 60 -1.67 -6.40 -1.82
CA ILE A 60 -1.29 -5.33 -0.90
C ILE A 60 -0.77 -4.12 -1.70
N PHE A 61 0.01 -4.36 -2.76
CA PHE A 61 0.41 -3.30 -3.69
C PHE A 61 -0.80 -2.68 -4.41
N CYS A 62 -1.76 -3.49 -4.87
CA CYS A 62 -3.00 -2.97 -5.49
C CYS A 62 -3.78 -2.06 -4.53
N PHE A 63 -3.85 -2.42 -3.25
CA PHE A 63 -4.46 -1.59 -2.22
C PHE A 63 -3.67 -0.28 -2.02
N ALA A 64 -2.35 -0.35 -1.87
CA ALA A 64 -1.51 0.82 -1.64
C ALA A 64 -1.55 1.83 -2.81
N TYR A 65 -1.63 1.33 -4.05
CA TYR A 65 -1.66 2.15 -5.26
C TYR A 65 -3.06 2.46 -5.77
N GLN A 66 -4.09 2.28 -4.93
CA GLN A 66 -5.47 2.54 -5.31
C GLN A 66 -5.78 4.04 -5.38
N GLY A 67 -5.65 4.64 -6.57
CA GLY A 67 -6.02 6.04 -6.84
C GLY A 67 -7.17 6.23 -7.84
N HIS A 68 -7.69 5.14 -8.41
CA HIS A 68 -8.54 5.19 -9.60
C HIS A 68 -9.90 5.87 -9.39
N LEU A 69 -10.47 5.83 -8.19
CA LEU A 69 -11.76 6.49 -7.88
C LEU A 69 -11.67 8.02 -7.96
N ALA A 70 -10.50 8.59 -7.63
CA ALA A 70 -10.26 10.03 -7.71
C ALA A 70 -9.82 10.47 -9.13
N SER A 71 -9.23 9.55 -9.90
CA SER A 71 -8.65 9.82 -11.23
C SER A 71 -9.60 10.56 -12.16
N VAL A 72 -10.86 10.11 -12.28
CA VAL A 72 -11.86 10.73 -13.18
C VAL A 72 -12.18 12.17 -12.77
N LYS A 73 -12.31 12.42 -11.46
CA LYS A 73 -12.61 13.77 -10.93
C LYS A 73 -11.43 14.72 -11.13
N ILE A 74 -10.21 14.23 -10.96
CA ILE A 74 -8.97 15.00 -11.19
C ILE A 74 -8.80 15.29 -12.68
N TYR A 75 -8.99 14.28 -13.54
CA TYR A 75 -8.89 14.42 -14.99
C TYR A 75 -9.82 15.51 -15.54
N ARG A 76 -11.06 15.58 -15.03
CA ARG A 76 -12.03 16.60 -15.47
C ARG A 76 -11.66 18.02 -15.03
N ARG A 77 -10.85 18.18 -13.99
CA ARG A 77 -10.48 19.49 -13.41
C ARG A 77 -9.11 20.01 -13.87
N ILE A 78 -8.33 19.18 -14.57
CA ILE A 78 -6.99 19.57 -14.99
C ILE A 78 -7.04 20.49 -16.21
N GLU A 79 -6.27 21.58 -16.19
CA GLU A 79 -6.23 22.57 -17.28
C GLU A 79 -5.72 21.97 -18.60
N ARG A 80 -4.81 20.99 -18.51
CA ARG A 80 -4.18 20.32 -19.67
C ARG A 80 -4.37 18.80 -19.62
N PRO A 81 -5.52 18.25 -20.06
CA PRO A 81 -5.84 16.82 -19.93
C PRO A 81 -4.86 15.90 -20.65
N LYS A 82 -4.20 16.37 -21.72
CA LYS A 82 -3.15 15.62 -22.42
C LYS A 82 -1.91 15.33 -21.56
N LYS A 83 -1.65 16.15 -20.53
CA LYS A 83 -0.52 15.97 -19.59
C LYS A 83 -0.87 15.06 -18.41
N TYR A 84 -2.14 14.67 -18.26
CA TYR A 84 -2.59 13.81 -17.18
C TYR A 84 -1.77 12.51 -17.01
N PRO A 85 -1.44 11.73 -18.06
CA PRO A 85 -0.65 10.52 -17.87
C PRO A 85 0.75 10.79 -17.32
N LEU A 86 1.39 11.90 -17.71
CA LEU A 86 2.71 12.30 -17.19
C LEU A 86 2.64 12.70 -15.70
N ILE A 87 1.60 13.47 -15.34
CA ILE A 87 1.39 13.91 -13.96
C ILE A 87 1.06 12.72 -13.06
N SER A 88 0.21 11.81 -13.55
CA SER A 88 -0.10 10.57 -12.84
C SER A 88 1.15 9.70 -12.69
N ALA A 89 1.97 9.56 -13.73
CA ALA A 89 3.22 8.80 -13.66
C ALA A 89 4.19 9.41 -12.63
N GLY A 90 4.31 10.74 -12.58
CA GLY A 90 5.09 11.44 -11.57
C GLY A 90 4.59 11.16 -10.14
N ALA A 91 3.27 11.23 -9.92
CA ALA A 91 2.68 10.92 -8.60
C ALA A 91 2.92 9.46 -8.18
N PHE A 92 2.76 8.51 -9.10
CA PHE A 92 3.04 7.10 -8.85
C PHE A 92 4.53 6.84 -8.58
N LEU A 93 5.42 7.56 -9.27
CA LEU A 93 6.86 7.48 -9.03
C LEU A 93 7.22 8.04 -7.64
N THR A 94 6.65 9.18 -7.25
CA THR A 94 6.84 9.72 -5.89
C THR A 94 6.37 8.74 -4.83
N ALA A 95 5.17 8.17 -4.99
CA ALA A 95 4.65 7.16 -4.05
C ALA A 95 5.54 5.91 -4.01
N PHE A 96 6.05 5.45 -5.16
CA PHE A 96 7.03 4.37 -5.24
C PHE A 96 8.30 4.66 -4.46
N LEU A 97 8.90 5.84 -4.62
CA LEU A 97 10.10 6.21 -3.87
C LEU A 97 9.82 6.27 -2.36
N CYS A 98 8.70 6.86 -1.94
CA CYS A 98 8.32 6.91 -0.53
C CYS A 98 8.11 5.52 0.07
N TYR A 99 7.39 4.62 -0.61
CA TYR A 99 7.15 3.26 -0.13
C TYR A 99 8.44 2.44 -0.05
N ASN A 100 9.32 2.53 -1.06
CA ASN A 100 10.60 1.83 -1.01
C ASN A 100 11.53 2.39 0.07
N PHE A 101 11.54 3.71 0.26
CA PHE A 101 12.35 4.35 1.30
C PHE A 101 11.93 3.88 2.69
N VAL A 102 10.64 3.98 3.01
CA VAL A 102 10.11 3.54 4.32
C VAL A 102 10.26 2.02 4.49
N GLY A 103 9.92 1.23 3.46
CA GLY A 103 10.04 -0.23 3.51
C GLY A 103 11.48 -0.70 3.74
N THR A 104 12.44 -0.10 3.04
CA THR A 104 13.87 -0.41 3.23
C THR A 104 14.33 0.01 4.63
N PHE A 105 13.96 1.21 5.08
CA PHE A 105 14.34 1.69 6.41
C PHE A 105 13.82 0.76 7.51
N VAL A 106 12.54 0.37 7.46
CA VAL A 106 11.94 -0.55 8.43
C VAL A 106 12.63 -1.92 8.42
N LEU A 107 12.95 -2.45 7.23
CA LEU A 107 13.71 -3.71 7.11
C LEU A 107 15.12 -3.60 7.68
N LEU A 108 15.80 -2.46 7.53
CA LEU A 108 17.11 -2.23 8.16
C LEU A 108 17.00 -2.12 9.68
N CYS A 109 15.91 -1.57 10.20
CA CYS A 109 15.69 -1.41 11.64
C CYS A 109 15.29 -2.71 12.35
N PHE A 110 14.57 -3.63 11.70
CA PHE A 110 13.98 -4.81 12.36
C PHE A 110 14.32 -6.15 11.70
N GLY A 111 14.94 -6.13 10.52
CA GLY A 111 15.27 -7.33 9.77
C GLY A 111 14.03 -8.15 9.40
N SER A 112 14.16 -9.47 9.53
CA SER A 112 13.08 -10.44 9.25
C SER A 112 11.97 -10.50 10.30
N SER A 113 12.17 -9.89 11.47
CA SER A 113 11.24 -9.93 12.60
C SER A 113 10.25 -8.75 12.61
N VAL A 114 10.03 -8.09 11.47
CA VAL A 114 9.13 -6.93 11.35
C VAL A 114 7.66 -7.35 11.50
N ASN A 115 6.94 -6.65 12.38
CA ASN A 115 5.49 -6.80 12.44
C ASN A 115 4.85 -6.12 11.22
N PRO A 116 3.82 -6.72 10.60
CA PRO A 116 3.24 -6.15 9.41
C PRO A 116 2.53 -4.81 9.60
N ASP A 117 2.03 -4.54 10.81
CA ASP A 117 1.93 -3.16 11.26
C ASP A 117 3.27 -2.75 11.88
N PHE A 118 4.11 -2.10 11.09
CA PHE A 118 5.47 -1.79 11.52
C PHE A 118 5.52 -0.86 12.74
N LEU A 119 4.46 -0.08 13.03
CA LEU A 119 4.40 0.75 14.24
C LEU A 119 4.29 -0.10 15.51
N MET A 120 3.83 -1.34 15.40
CA MET A 120 3.76 -2.31 16.49
C MET A 120 5.12 -2.97 16.77
N SER A 121 6.10 -2.82 15.86
CA SER A 121 7.48 -3.29 16.08
C SER A 121 8.25 -2.38 17.04
N TYR A 122 7.80 -1.14 17.22
CA TYR A 122 8.41 -0.18 18.13
C TYR A 122 7.86 -0.29 19.57
N PRO A 123 8.70 -0.03 20.59
CA PRO A 123 8.28 -0.08 21.97
C PRO A 123 7.22 0.98 22.31
N ASN A 124 6.32 0.64 23.23
CA ASN A 124 5.17 1.48 23.60
C ASN A 124 5.52 2.69 24.48
N HIS A 125 6.73 2.76 25.03
CA HIS A 125 7.12 3.80 26.00
C HIS A 125 7.70 5.06 25.37
N SER A 126 7.98 5.06 24.06
CA SER A 126 8.61 6.20 23.38
C SER A 126 7.58 7.24 22.95
N PHE A 127 7.71 8.48 23.45
CA PHE A 127 6.81 9.59 23.08
C PHE A 127 6.74 9.84 21.57
N ILE A 128 7.86 9.70 20.85
CA ILE A 128 7.92 9.90 19.38
C ILE A 128 7.01 8.90 18.65
N ILE A 129 7.02 7.64 19.08
CA ILE A 129 6.21 6.56 18.48
C ILE A 129 4.73 6.76 18.83
N ALA A 130 4.43 7.23 20.04
CA ALA A 130 3.06 7.60 20.40
C ALA A 130 2.51 8.72 19.49
N PHE A 131 3.30 9.76 19.22
CA PHE A 131 2.93 10.81 18.26
C PHE A 131 2.71 10.25 16.84
N ALA A 132 3.58 9.35 16.37
CA ALA A 132 3.41 8.70 15.07
C ALA A 132 2.10 7.88 14.99
N ARG A 133 1.79 7.10 16.04
CA ARG A 133 0.54 6.33 16.12
C ARG A 133 -0.70 7.22 16.15
N ILE A 134 -0.67 8.31 16.92
CA ILE A 134 -1.77 9.29 16.95
C ILE A 134 -1.94 9.96 15.58
N GLY A 135 -0.83 10.30 14.90
CA GLY A 135 -0.85 10.84 13.55
C GLY A 135 -1.49 9.88 12.54
N THR A 136 -1.11 8.60 12.58
CA THR A 136 -1.73 7.55 11.75
C THR A 136 -3.21 7.37 12.09
N LEU A 137 -3.58 7.36 13.37
CA LEU A 137 -4.98 7.27 13.79
C LEU A 137 -5.79 8.45 13.26
N GLY A 138 -5.24 9.66 13.34
CA GLY A 138 -5.85 10.88 12.81
C GLY A 138 -6.06 10.85 11.31
N SER A 139 -5.06 10.41 10.54
CA SER A 139 -5.17 10.32 9.07
C SER A 139 -6.21 9.29 8.62
N VAL A 140 -6.28 8.13 9.27
CA VAL A 140 -7.28 7.09 9.00
C VAL A 140 -8.68 7.57 9.40
N THR A 141 -8.82 8.18 10.58
CA THR A 141 -10.11 8.73 11.07
C THR A 141 -10.62 9.84 10.16
N GLY A 142 -9.73 10.70 9.64
CA GLY A 142 -10.09 11.74 8.68
C GLY A 142 -10.56 11.21 7.33
N ALA A 143 -10.04 10.06 6.89
CA ALA A 143 -10.46 9.41 5.64
C ALA A 143 -11.81 8.68 5.77
N TYR A 144 -12.13 8.13 6.95
CA TYR A 144 -13.37 7.41 7.21
C TYR A 144 -14.67 8.12 6.76
N PRO A 145 -14.95 9.38 7.12
CA PRO A 145 -16.17 10.06 6.70
C PRO A 145 -16.25 10.24 5.18
N VAL A 146 -15.12 10.42 4.50
CA VAL A 146 -15.09 10.52 3.03
C VAL A 146 -15.57 9.22 2.38
N PHE A 147 -15.11 8.07 2.89
CA PHE A 147 -15.56 6.76 2.41
C PHE A 147 -17.02 6.48 2.76
N ALA A 148 -17.43 6.73 4.01
CA ALA A 148 -18.81 6.52 4.44
C ALA A 148 -19.81 7.37 3.63
N LEU A 149 -19.49 8.64 3.37
CA LEU A 149 -20.32 9.52 2.54
C LEU A 149 -20.36 9.08 1.08
N THR A 150 -19.25 8.56 0.55
CA THR A 150 -19.18 8.05 -0.83
C THR A 150 -20.00 6.77 -0.97
N ALA A 151 -19.88 5.84 -0.02
CA ALA A 151 -20.65 4.59 0.01
C ALA A 151 -22.16 4.86 0.10
N ARG A 152 -22.57 5.82 0.95
CA ARG A 152 -23.98 6.22 1.04
C ARG A 152 -24.52 6.71 -0.29
N LYS A 153 -23.79 7.60 -0.96
CA LYS A 153 -24.18 8.15 -2.28
C LYS A 153 -24.31 7.09 -3.37
N LEU A 154 -23.59 5.98 -3.26
CA LEU A 154 -23.69 4.86 -4.20
C LEU A 154 -25.00 4.06 -4.01
N ILE A 155 -25.49 3.98 -2.78
CA ILE A 155 -26.66 3.16 -2.43
C ILE A 155 -27.95 3.96 -2.54
N SER A 156 -27.99 5.18 -2.02
CA SER A 156 -29.17 6.04 -2.12
C SER A 156 -28.81 7.51 -1.94
N GLU A 157 -29.42 8.35 -2.77
CA GLU A 157 -29.35 9.82 -2.65
C GLU A 157 -30.35 10.37 -1.63
N ASP A 158 -31.08 9.50 -0.91
CA ASP A 158 -32.07 9.91 0.08
C ASP A 158 -31.45 10.85 1.14
N THR A 159 -32.17 11.93 1.39
CA THR A 159 -31.78 13.02 2.28
C THR A 159 -32.39 12.87 3.68
N HIS A 160 -33.32 11.94 3.87
CA HIS A 160 -33.96 11.70 5.16
C HIS A 160 -32.93 11.40 6.26
N PHE A 161 -33.09 12.10 7.39
CA PHE A 161 -32.17 12.00 8.53
C PHE A 161 -32.05 10.57 9.06
N LEU A 162 -33.17 9.84 9.13
CA LEU A 162 -33.21 8.47 9.66
C LEU A 162 -32.38 7.51 8.80
N PHE A 163 -32.48 7.61 7.47
CA PHE A 163 -31.68 6.81 6.55
C PHE A 163 -30.19 7.11 6.70
N ARG A 164 -29.81 8.39 6.82
CA ARG A 164 -28.41 8.81 6.99
C ARG A 164 -27.81 8.27 8.29
N PHE A 165 -28.55 8.36 9.38
CA PHE A 165 -28.12 7.83 10.68
C PHE A 165 -28.03 6.30 10.64
N ALA A 166 -29.06 5.62 10.16
CA ALA A 166 -29.08 4.16 10.04
C ALA A 166 -27.94 3.65 9.15
N PHE A 167 -27.68 4.30 8.02
CA PHE A 167 -26.56 3.97 7.13
C PHE A 167 -25.21 4.13 7.84
N ALA A 168 -24.99 5.26 8.51
CA ALA A 168 -23.74 5.51 9.23
C ALA A 168 -23.51 4.51 10.36
N SER A 169 -24.55 4.20 11.13
CA SER A 169 -24.50 3.20 12.21
C SER A 169 -24.25 1.80 11.66
N CYS A 170 -24.93 1.40 10.58
CA CYS A 170 -24.71 0.12 9.92
C CYS A 170 -23.29 0.00 9.36
N PHE A 171 -22.82 1.03 8.65
CA PHE A 171 -21.48 1.07 8.09
C PHE A 171 -20.41 0.97 9.19
N PHE A 172 -20.58 1.70 10.29
CA PHE A 172 -19.71 1.59 11.46
C PHE A 172 -19.76 0.20 12.09
N ALA A 173 -20.96 -0.38 12.26
CA ALA A 173 -21.12 -1.73 12.81
C ALA A 173 -20.42 -2.78 11.95
N VAL A 174 -20.51 -2.70 10.62
CA VAL A 174 -19.80 -3.61 9.70
C VAL A 174 -18.29 -3.46 9.86
N CYS A 175 -17.76 -2.23 9.94
CA CYS A 175 -16.34 -2.00 10.19
C CYS A 175 -15.88 -2.56 11.55
N LEU A 176 -16.69 -2.38 12.60
CA LEU A 176 -16.40 -2.88 13.95
C LEU A 176 -16.40 -4.41 13.98
N ILE A 177 -17.40 -5.04 13.37
CA ILE A 177 -17.49 -6.49 13.20
C ILE A 177 -16.25 -7.00 12.46
N GLY A 178 -15.87 -6.36 11.35
CA GLY A 178 -14.67 -6.70 10.59
C GLY A 178 -13.39 -6.60 11.43
N ALA A 179 -13.27 -5.59 12.28
CA ALA A 179 -12.12 -5.42 13.17
C ALA A 179 -12.05 -6.50 14.26
N ILE A 180 -13.19 -6.99 14.75
CA ILE A 180 -13.23 -8.09 15.73
C ILE A 180 -12.84 -9.42 15.09
N TYR A 181 -13.30 -9.69 13.87
CA TYR A 181 -13.03 -10.97 13.18
C TYR A 181 -11.66 -11.04 12.52
N CYS A 182 -11.14 -9.93 11.99
CA CYS A 182 -9.83 -9.86 11.32
C CYS A 182 -8.93 -8.81 12.00
N PRO A 183 -8.31 -9.13 13.16
CA PRO A 183 -7.47 -8.18 13.88
C PRO A 183 -6.09 -7.97 13.22
N SER A 184 -5.66 -8.86 12.32
CA SER A 184 -4.35 -8.79 11.68
C SER A 184 -4.37 -7.90 10.42
N TYR A 185 -3.56 -6.84 10.42
CA TYR A 185 -3.44 -5.90 9.30
C TYR A 185 -3.07 -6.57 7.97
N ASP A 186 -2.23 -7.61 7.99
CA ASP A 186 -1.87 -8.41 6.81
C ASP A 186 -3.08 -8.97 6.07
N VAL A 187 -3.95 -9.64 6.82
CA VAL A 187 -5.08 -10.36 6.26
C VAL A 187 -6.08 -9.35 5.71
N VAL A 188 -6.32 -8.26 6.45
CA VAL A 188 -7.24 -7.20 6.03
C VAL A 188 -6.73 -6.50 4.77
N SER A 189 -5.45 -6.12 4.72
CA SER A 189 -4.86 -5.45 3.55
C SER A 189 -4.78 -6.38 2.32
N GLY A 190 -4.50 -7.67 2.52
CA GLY A 190 -4.54 -8.68 1.47
C GLY A 190 -5.94 -8.92 0.90
N LEU A 191 -6.96 -9.02 1.77
CA LEU A 191 -8.36 -9.19 1.36
C LEU A 191 -8.87 -7.95 0.60
N ILE A 192 -8.70 -6.76 1.16
CA ILE A 192 -9.12 -5.50 0.51
C ILE A 192 -8.35 -5.30 -0.80
N GLY A 193 -7.06 -5.59 -0.78
CA GLY A 193 -6.20 -5.59 -1.97
C GLY A 193 -6.65 -6.53 -3.06
N SER A 194 -7.22 -7.70 -2.70
CA SER A 194 -7.73 -8.66 -3.67
C SER A 194 -8.94 -8.10 -4.41
N PHE A 195 -9.86 -7.42 -3.69
CA PHE A 195 -10.96 -6.68 -4.31
C PHE A 195 -10.45 -5.50 -5.16
N ALA A 196 -9.44 -4.77 -4.69
CA ALA A 196 -8.81 -3.70 -5.46
C ALA A 196 -8.20 -4.24 -6.77
N GLY A 197 -7.61 -5.44 -6.77
CA GLY A 197 -7.09 -6.13 -7.95
C GLY A 197 -8.17 -6.36 -9.02
N LEU A 198 -9.40 -6.72 -8.64
CA LEU A 198 -10.52 -6.82 -9.59
C LEU A 198 -10.82 -5.49 -10.26
N ILE A 199 -10.89 -4.42 -9.48
CA ILE A 199 -11.22 -3.09 -10.00
C ILE A 199 -10.07 -2.54 -10.86
N MET A 200 -8.82 -2.81 -10.49
CA MET A 200 -7.62 -2.27 -11.13
C MET A 200 -7.20 -3.04 -12.39
N PHE A 201 -7.48 -4.35 -12.47
CA PHE A 201 -7.10 -5.17 -13.62
C PHE A 201 -8.28 -5.66 -14.45
N VAL A 202 -9.35 -6.17 -13.81
CA VAL A 202 -10.47 -6.80 -14.53
C VAL A 202 -11.32 -5.76 -15.24
N ILE A 203 -11.77 -4.71 -14.55
CA ILE A 203 -12.61 -3.67 -15.16
C ILE A 203 -11.91 -3.01 -16.37
N PRO A 204 -10.69 -2.44 -16.25
CA PRO A 204 -10.00 -1.86 -17.39
C PRO A 204 -9.61 -2.90 -18.45
N GLY A 205 -9.31 -4.15 -18.06
CA GLY A 205 -9.04 -5.25 -18.99
C GLY A 205 -10.23 -5.56 -19.89
N VAL A 206 -11.42 -5.73 -19.29
CA VAL A 206 -12.68 -5.96 -20.01
C VAL A 206 -13.03 -4.75 -20.88
N MET A 207 -12.89 -3.53 -20.35
CA MET A 207 -13.12 -2.32 -21.15
C MET A 207 -12.18 -2.23 -22.36
N MET A 208 -10.93 -2.65 -22.22
CA MET A 208 -9.96 -2.67 -23.32
C MET A 208 -10.33 -3.70 -24.40
N ILE A 209 -10.85 -4.87 -24.01
CA ILE A 209 -11.37 -5.88 -24.94
C ILE A 209 -12.53 -5.31 -25.76
N VAL A 210 -13.55 -4.78 -25.07
CA VAL A 210 -14.76 -4.23 -25.72
C VAL A 210 -14.40 -3.07 -26.66
N ALA A 211 -13.51 -2.17 -26.23
CA ALA A 211 -13.14 -0.99 -27.02
C ALA A 211 -12.26 -1.30 -28.25
N TYR A 212 -11.46 -2.37 -28.22
CA TYR A 212 -10.42 -2.62 -29.23
C TYR A 212 -10.53 -3.94 -29.99
N SER A 213 -11.54 -4.78 -29.71
CA SER A 213 -11.73 -6.08 -30.36
C SER A 213 -11.67 -6.04 -31.88
N ASN A 214 -12.27 -5.02 -32.52
CA ASN A 214 -12.38 -4.93 -33.98
C ASN A 214 -11.32 -4.04 -34.67
N ARG A 215 -10.36 -3.47 -33.91
CA ARG A 215 -9.37 -2.55 -34.49
C ARG A 215 -7.93 -3.00 -34.27
N LYS A 216 -7.57 -3.27 -33.02
CA LYS A 216 -6.19 -3.52 -32.60
C LYS A 216 -6.18 -4.76 -31.72
N CYS A 217 -6.19 -5.94 -32.36
CA CYS A 217 -6.27 -7.24 -31.68
C CYS A 217 -5.24 -7.38 -30.55
N TYR A 218 -4.03 -6.83 -30.71
CA TYR A 218 -3.00 -6.87 -29.64
C TYR A 218 -3.46 -6.19 -28.33
N ARG A 219 -4.27 -5.13 -28.40
CA ARG A 219 -4.84 -4.46 -27.21
C ARG A 219 -5.97 -5.28 -26.59
N ALA A 220 -6.75 -5.99 -27.41
CA ALA A 220 -7.76 -6.90 -26.91
C ALA A 220 -7.12 -8.09 -26.19
N TYR A 221 -6.05 -8.68 -26.74
CA TYR A 221 -5.26 -9.71 -26.05
C TYR A 221 -4.63 -9.20 -24.76
N LEU A 222 -4.10 -7.97 -24.75
CA LEU A 222 -3.59 -7.34 -23.53
C LEU A 222 -4.70 -7.15 -22.47
N GLY A 223 -5.90 -6.73 -22.88
CA GLY A 223 -7.05 -6.62 -22.00
C GLY A 223 -7.49 -7.97 -21.42
N ALA A 224 -7.51 -9.03 -22.25
CA ALA A 224 -7.80 -10.39 -21.81
C ALA A 224 -6.75 -10.90 -20.81
N PHE A 225 -5.47 -10.60 -21.05
CA PHE A 225 -4.40 -10.90 -20.12
C PHE A 225 -4.61 -10.19 -18.77
N PHE A 226 -4.88 -8.89 -18.75
CA PHE A 226 -5.15 -8.18 -17.49
C PHE A 226 -6.39 -8.71 -16.76
N ALA A 227 -7.46 -9.02 -17.49
CA ALA A 227 -8.68 -9.56 -16.88
C ALA A 227 -8.44 -10.94 -16.26
N THR A 228 -7.80 -11.85 -17.00
CA THR A 228 -7.46 -13.19 -16.49
C THR A 228 -6.48 -13.13 -15.32
N PHE A 229 -5.47 -12.27 -15.40
CA PHE A 229 -4.50 -12.05 -14.32
C PHE A 229 -5.15 -11.47 -13.06
N GLY A 230 -6.03 -10.47 -13.19
CA GLY A 230 -6.76 -9.88 -12.06
C GLY A 230 -7.70 -10.88 -11.39
N SER A 231 -8.42 -11.69 -12.17
CA SER A 231 -9.26 -12.77 -11.65
C SER A 231 -8.43 -13.85 -10.94
N PHE A 232 -7.29 -14.23 -11.50
CA PHE A 232 -6.36 -15.17 -10.86
C PHE A 232 -5.85 -14.62 -9.53
N LEU A 233 -5.39 -13.37 -9.48
CA LEU A 233 -4.92 -12.74 -8.25
C LEU A 233 -5.99 -12.69 -7.17
N PHE A 234 -7.22 -12.34 -7.55
CA PHE A 234 -8.35 -12.34 -6.63
C PHE A 234 -8.59 -13.74 -6.06
N VAL A 235 -8.75 -14.76 -6.91
CA VAL A 235 -9.02 -16.13 -6.45
C VAL A 235 -7.88 -16.67 -5.58
N PHE A 236 -6.63 -16.54 -6.05
CA PHE A 236 -5.46 -17.05 -5.35
C PHE A 236 -5.29 -16.40 -3.98
N SER A 237 -5.29 -15.06 -3.92
CA SER A 237 -5.07 -14.36 -2.67
C SER A 237 -6.26 -14.41 -1.73
N PHE A 238 -7.50 -14.32 -2.24
CA PHE A 238 -8.70 -14.38 -1.42
C PHE A 238 -8.84 -15.75 -0.75
N ILE A 239 -8.66 -16.84 -1.51
CA ILE A 239 -8.70 -18.21 -0.95
C ILE A 239 -7.56 -18.40 0.06
N TYR A 240 -6.35 -17.93 -0.27
CA TYR A 240 -5.21 -18.10 0.63
C TYR A 240 -5.43 -17.38 1.96
N ASN A 241 -5.88 -16.12 1.93
CA ASN A 241 -6.15 -15.33 3.13
C ASN A 241 -7.33 -15.85 3.95
N LEU A 242 -8.24 -16.64 3.37
CA LEU A 242 -9.41 -17.18 4.06
C LEU A 242 -9.20 -18.60 4.61
N LEU A 243 -8.33 -19.40 3.98
CA LEU A 243 -8.08 -20.80 4.37
C LEU A 243 -6.84 -20.99 5.24
N TYR A 244 -5.81 -20.15 5.09
CA TYR A 244 -4.48 -20.41 5.68
C TYR A 244 -4.06 -19.39 6.76
N ARG A 245 -4.92 -18.44 7.12
CA ARG A 245 -4.72 -17.49 8.22
C ARG A 245 -6.04 -17.15 8.90
#